data_AF-A0A975W5F5-F1
#
_entry.id   AF-A0A975W5F5-F1
#
_cell.length_a   1.000
_cell.length_b   1.000
_cell.length_c   1.000
_cell.angle_alpha   90.00
_cell.angle_beta   90.00
_cell.angle_gamma   90.00
#
_symmetry.space_group_name_H-M   'P 1'
#
loop_
_entity.id
_entity.type
_entity.pdbx_description
1 polymer ?
#
loop_
_entity_poly.entity_id
_entity_poly.type
_entity_poly.pdbx_seq_one_letter_code
_entity_poly.pdbx_strand_id
1 'polypeptide(L)'
;MVRGERERQHRFRLWALLTGLATLCCLTGCAYTAMPNLRGAVIDSVTKAPIAGAVVDVYGRDGVAEHVITDSRGFFALKGEIHDWGAAGT
;
A
#
# COMPACT_ATOMS: atom_id res chain seq x y z
N MET A 1 30.05 27.56 43.58
CA MET A 1 30.32 27.49 42.13
C MET A 1 29.52 26.33 41.53
N VAL A 2 28.21 26.52 41.31
CA VAL A 2 27.23 25.46 40.90
C VAL A 2 26.29 26.01 39.80
N ARG A 3 26.80 26.93 38.95
CA ARG A 3 25.97 27.62 37.93
C ARG A 3 26.14 27.07 36.51
N GLY A 4 27.19 26.31 36.22
CA GLY A 4 27.52 25.81 34.86
C GLY A 4 26.99 24.42 34.48
N GLU A 5 26.47 23.63 35.43
CA GLU A 5 26.07 22.23 35.17
C GLU A 5 24.61 22.07 34.72
N ARG A 6 23.74 23.07 34.99
CA ARG A 6 22.31 23.00 34.64
C ARG A 6 22.04 23.19 33.14
N GLU A 7 22.91 23.90 32.42
CA GLU A 7 22.69 24.25 31.01
C GLU A 7 23.02 23.10 30.03
N ARG A 8 23.91 22.16 30.41
CA ARG A 8 24.21 20.97 29.59
C ARG A 8 23.05 19.97 29.54
N GLN A 9 22.19 19.97 30.55
CA GLN A 9 21.06 19.06 30.71
C GLN A 9 19.88 19.40 29.78
N HIS A 10 19.66 20.68 29.45
CA HIS A 10 18.56 21.10 28.57
C HIS A 10 18.82 20.80 27.09
N ARG A 11 20.09 20.90 26.66
CA ARG A 11 20.49 20.60 25.28
C ARG A 11 20.37 19.10 24.94
N PHE A 12 20.59 18.23 25.93
CA PHE A 12 20.47 16.78 25.77
C PHE A 12 19.01 16.31 25.73
N ARG A 13 18.13 16.97 26.51
CA ARG A 13 16.68 16.68 26.55
C ARG A 13 15.95 17.09 25.26
N LEU A 14 16.35 18.22 24.66
CA LEU A 14 15.80 18.66 23.36
C LEU A 14 16.25 17.76 22.20
N TRP A 15 17.47 17.22 22.24
CA TRP A 15 17.96 16.30 21.21
C TRP A 15 17.27 14.92 21.26
N ALA A 16 17.02 14.38 22.46
CA ALA A 16 16.36 13.07 22.63
C ALA A 16 14.87 13.06 22.24
N LEU A 17 14.16 14.19 22.38
CA LEU A 17 12.76 14.29 21.98
C LEU A 17 12.58 14.43 20.46
N LEU A 18 13.52 15.10 19.77
CA LEU A 18 13.49 15.29 18.32
C LEU A 18 13.88 14.00 17.56
N THR A 19 14.80 13.20 18.08
CA THR A 19 15.15 11.89 17.50
C THR A 19 14.10 10.82 17.75
N GLY A 20 13.37 10.90 18.87
CA GLY A 20 12.24 10.02 19.21
C GLY A 20 11.03 10.19 18.29
N LEU A 21 10.71 11.41 17.87
CA LEU A 21 9.55 11.69 17.01
C LEU A 21 9.73 11.14 15.57
N ALA A 22 10.96 11.18 15.04
CA ALA A 22 11.30 10.62 13.73
C ALA A 22 11.38 9.08 13.76
N THR A 23 11.85 8.49 14.86
CA THR A 23 11.85 7.02 15.05
C THR A 23 10.46 6.46 15.28
N LEU A 24 9.56 7.22 15.93
CA LEU A 24 8.15 6.88 16.08
C LEU A 24 7.43 6.85 14.71
N CYS A 25 7.77 7.77 13.80
CA CYS A 25 7.22 7.78 12.44
C CYS A 25 7.58 6.49 11.65
N CYS A 26 8.79 5.96 11.83
CA CYS A 26 9.18 4.66 11.23
C CYS A 26 8.46 3.46 11.86
N LEU A 27 8.05 3.56 13.13
CA LEU A 27 7.30 2.51 13.82
C LEU A 27 5.79 2.54 13.50
N THR A 28 5.20 3.70 13.21
CA THR A 28 3.75 3.85 12.98
C THR A 28 3.34 4.02 11.52
N GLY A 29 4.25 4.23 10.57
CA GLY A 29 3.87 4.73 9.23
C GLY A 29 4.44 4.03 8.00
N CYS A 30 5.38 3.08 8.13
CA CYS A 30 5.98 2.41 6.97
C CYS A 30 5.31 1.07 6.60
N ALA A 31 4.26 0.67 7.31
CA ALA A 31 3.26 -0.22 6.72
C ALA A 31 2.34 0.65 5.84
N TYR A 32 2.93 1.27 4.81
CA TYR A 32 2.14 1.77 3.69
C TYR A 32 1.50 0.52 3.11
N THR A 33 0.22 0.29 3.42
CA THR A 33 -0.56 -0.83 2.92
C THR A 33 -0.55 -0.69 1.41
N ALA A 34 0.40 -1.37 0.76
CA ALA A 34 0.43 -1.47 -0.68
C ALA A 34 -0.77 -2.33 -1.04
N MET A 35 -1.90 -1.67 -1.30
CA MET A 35 -3.08 -2.32 -1.82
C MET A 35 -2.64 -3.14 -3.03
N PRO A 36 -2.94 -4.45 -3.06
CA PRO A 36 -2.56 -5.27 -4.20
C PRO A 36 -3.25 -4.72 -5.44
N ASN A 37 -2.47 -4.49 -6.48
CA ASN A 37 -2.95 -4.04 -7.77
C ASN A 37 -2.80 -5.21 -8.75
N LEU A 38 -3.91 -5.71 -9.30
CA LEU A 38 -3.87 -6.69 -10.37
C LEU A 38 -3.93 -5.96 -11.71
N ARG A 39 -2.96 -6.19 -12.58
CA ARG A 39 -2.92 -5.61 -13.92
C ARG A 39 -2.57 -6.69 -14.92
N GLY A 40 -3.16 -6.60 -16.11
CA GLY A 40 -2.92 -7.54 -17.19
C GLY A 40 -3.41 -7.01 -18.53
N ALA A 41 -3.22 -7.83 -19.56
CA ALA A 41 -3.73 -7.57 -20.90
C ALA A 41 -4.41 -8.82 -21.46
N VAL A 42 -5.52 -8.63 -22.18
CA VAL A 42 -6.23 -9.69 -22.90
C VAL A 42 -5.85 -9.59 -24.37
N ILE A 43 -5.25 -10.66 -24.89
CA ILE A 43 -4.67 -10.72 -26.23
C ILE A 43 -5.25 -11.92 -26.98
N ASP A 44 -5.64 -11.72 -28.22
CA ASP A 44 -6.07 -12.78 -29.12
C ASP A 44 -4.90 -13.71 -29.47
N SER A 45 -5.10 -15.02 -29.31
CA SER A 45 -4.02 -15.99 -29.42
C SER A 45 -3.53 -16.19 -30.85
N VAL A 46 -4.36 -15.92 -31.86
CA VAL A 46 -4.10 -16.14 -33.29
C VAL A 46 -3.48 -14.90 -33.92
N THR A 47 -4.17 -13.77 -33.81
CA THR A 47 -3.82 -12.49 -34.43
C THR A 47 -2.80 -11.69 -33.61
N LYS A 48 -2.62 -12.05 -32.33
CA LYS A 48 -1.82 -11.28 -31.34
C LYS A 48 -2.34 -9.85 -31.12
N ALA A 49 -3.54 -9.53 -31.59
CA ALA A 49 -4.15 -8.23 -31.37
C ALA A 49 -4.71 -8.13 -29.94
N PRO A 50 -4.66 -6.94 -29.31
CA PRO A 50 -5.33 -6.73 -28.02
C PRO A 50 -6.85 -6.77 -28.20
N ILE A 51 -7.53 -7.37 -27.22
CA ILE A 51 -9.00 -7.46 -27.22
C ILE A 51 -9.56 -6.35 -26.33
N ALA A 52 -10.15 -5.34 -26.95
CA ALA A 52 -10.84 -4.25 -26.27
C ALA A 52 -12.28 -4.65 -25.92
N GLY A 53 -12.78 -4.19 -24.77
CA GLY A 53 -14.16 -4.45 -24.35
C GLY A 53 -14.41 -5.87 -23.82
N ALA A 54 -13.36 -6.65 -23.57
CA ALA A 54 -13.49 -7.95 -22.93
C ALA A 54 -13.88 -7.76 -21.45
N VAL A 55 -14.88 -8.51 -21.00
CA VAL A 55 -15.26 -8.60 -19.59
C VAL A 55 -14.36 -9.60 -18.89
N VAL A 56 -13.71 -9.16 -17.82
CA VAL A 56 -12.83 -9.98 -16.98
C VAL A 56 -13.41 -10.02 -15.58
N ASP A 57 -13.76 -11.24 -15.15
CA ASP A 57 -14.17 -11.54 -13.78
C ASP A 57 -13.00 -12.18 -13.03
N VAL A 58 -12.58 -11.57 -11.93
CA VAL A 58 -11.47 -12.06 -11.11
C VAL A 58 -11.99 -12.56 -9.79
N TYR A 59 -11.88 -13.86 -9.56
CA TYR A 59 -12.35 -14.51 -8.34
C TYR A 59 -11.22 -14.65 -7.33
N GLY A 60 -11.41 -14.07 -6.14
CA GLY A 60 -10.59 -14.34 -4.97
C GLY A 60 -10.79 -15.75 -4.43
N ARG A 61 -9.96 -16.15 -3.46
CA ARG A 61 -10.06 -17.47 -2.79
C ARG A 61 -11.39 -17.65 -2.04
N ASP A 62 -11.96 -16.55 -1.60
CA ASP A 62 -13.27 -16.41 -0.95
C ASP A 62 -14.45 -16.40 -1.94
N GLY A 63 -14.17 -16.38 -3.26
CA GLY A 63 -15.18 -16.37 -4.31
C GLY A 63 -15.76 -14.99 -4.61
N VAL A 64 -15.24 -13.91 -4.01
CA VAL A 64 -15.62 -12.55 -4.37
C VAL A 64 -15.06 -12.24 -5.75
N ALA A 65 -15.93 -11.81 -6.66
CA ALA A 65 -15.58 -11.45 -8.03
C ALA A 65 -15.44 -9.93 -8.16
N GLU A 66 -14.31 -9.50 -8.71
CA GLU A 66 -14.14 -8.13 -9.19
C GLU A 66 -14.31 -8.10 -10.71
N HIS A 67 -15.02 -7.08 -11.20
CA HIS A 67 -15.42 -6.96 -12.60
C HIS A 67 -14.67 -5.81 -13.27
N VAL A 68 -14.00 -6.08 -14.39
CA VAL A 68 -13.31 -5.03 -15.18
C VAL A 68 -13.45 -5.27 -16.67
N ILE A 69 -13.58 -4.18 -17.42
CA ILE A 69 -13.63 -4.19 -18.88
C ILE A 69 -12.26 -3.72 -19.42
N THR A 70 -11.72 -4.44 -20.39
CA THR A 70 -10.43 -4.06 -21.02
C THR A 70 -10.53 -2.80 -21.86
N ASP A 71 -9.48 -1.97 -21.82
CA ASP A 71 -9.36 -0.74 -22.61
C ASP A 71 -9.07 -1.03 -24.10
N SER A 72 -8.91 0.03 -24.91
CA SER A 72 -8.61 -0.08 -26.34
C SER A 72 -7.27 -0.75 -26.67
N ARG A 73 -6.40 -0.93 -25.67
CA ARG A 73 -5.11 -1.65 -25.77
C ARG A 73 -5.21 -3.05 -25.15
N GLY A 74 -6.42 -3.49 -24.80
CA GLY A 74 -6.68 -4.77 -24.14
C GLY A 74 -6.22 -4.81 -22.69
N PHE A 75 -5.82 -3.68 -22.10
CA PHE A 75 -5.34 -3.62 -20.73
C PHE A 75 -6.49 -3.54 -19.73
N PHE A 76 -6.32 -4.21 -18.59
CA PHE A 76 -7.17 -4.03 -17.42
C PHE A 76 -6.32 -3.78 -16.17
N ALA A 77 -6.89 -3.04 -15.23
CA ALA A 77 -6.29 -2.79 -13.93
C ALA A 77 -7.38 -2.80 -12.86
N LEU A 78 -7.27 -3.74 -11.92
CA LEU A 78 -8.05 -3.78 -10.70
C LEU A 78 -7.21 -3.20 -9.58
N LYS A 79 -7.72 -2.15 -8.95
CA LYS A 79 -7.19 -1.65 -7.69
C LYS A 79 -7.91 -2.41 -6.59
N GLY A 80 -7.19 -3.27 -5.88
CA GLY A 80 -7.80 -4.02 -4.79
C GLY A 80 -8.03 -3.12 -3.60
N GLU A 81 -9.27 -2.68 -3.38
CA GLU A 81 -9.76 -2.48 -2.02
C GLU A 81 -10.04 -3.85 -1.43
N ILE A 82 -8.98 -4.60 -1.10
CA ILE A 82 -9.15 -5.76 -0.22
C ILE A 82 -9.44 -5.17 1.16
N HIS A 83 -10.72 -4.92 1.42
CA HIS A 83 -11.20 -4.42 2.70
C HIS A 83 -10.97 -5.53 3.73
N ASP A 84 -9.91 -5.37 4.50
CA ASP A 84 -9.53 -6.14 5.69
C ASP A 84 -9.48 -7.67 5.54
N TRP A 85 -8.29 -8.18 5.31
CA TRP A 85 -7.97 -9.60 5.47
C TRP A 85 -7.98 -9.94 6.97
N GLY A 86 -9.14 -10.11 7.58
CA GLY A 86 -9.30 -10.88 8.82
C GLY A 86 -8.30 -10.58 9.94
N ALA A 87 -8.14 -9.31 10.35
CA ALA A 87 -7.83 -9.00 11.73
C ALA A 87 -9.11 -9.05 12.60
N ALA A 88 -10.02 -9.99 12.32
CA ALA A 88 -11.09 -10.34 13.23
C ALA A 88 -10.47 -11.21 14.33
N GLY A 89 -10.11 -10.56 15.43
CA GLY A 89 -9.70 -11.23 16.64
C GLY A 89 -10.77 -12.20 17.13
N THR A 90 -10.33 -13.41 17.47
CA THR A 90 -10.60 -14.13 18.72
C THR A 90 -9.50 -15.16 18.92
#